data_AF-A0A848M0G9-F1
#
_entry.id   AF-A0A848M0G9-F1
#
_cell.length_a   1.000
_cell.length_b   1.000
_cell.length_c   1.000
_cell.angle_alpha   90.00
_cell.angle_beta   90.00
_cell.angle_gamma   90.00
#
_symmetry.space_group_name_H-M   'P 1'
#
loop_
_entity.id
_entity.type
_entity.pdbx_description
1 polymer ?
#
loop_
_entity_poly.entity_id
_entity_poly.type
_entity_poly.pdbx_seq_one_letter_code
_entity_poly.pdbx_strand_id
1 'polypeptide(L)'
;GGGGTFDPANPPPRYSNCHSGHCHRDDGALVDYEDIQAELDGGGGGPTVVSVITFPGEPLDLVAGTRRELACEECDVPEGGLDKVSVTLTRLTLRGAVRDSRAVSRLEGEVPFTLELPLAADTQEALGGSLDIPADRAHPPRVSLAFTFEPTAALLDGIDWAALARTEDSIDLAVEANQAARNALLEHLAEVELEAEVTRTGD
;
A
#
# COMPACT_ATOMS: atom_id res chain seq x y z
N GLY A 1 -18.99 -31.16 9.49
CA GLY A 1 -18.59 -32.58 9.49
C GLY A 1 -18.39 -33.01 8.06
N GLY A 2 -17.18 -33.51 7.74
CA GLY A 2 -16.83 -34.08 6.43
C GLY A 2 -15.96 -33.21 5.53
N GLY A 3 -14.90 -32.56 6.04
CA GLY A 3 -13.88 -31.93 5.19
C GLY A 3 -12.97 -33.00 4.59
N GLY A 4 -13.33 -33.48 3.40
CA GLY A 4 -12.48 -34.34 2.59
C GLY A 4 -11.59 -33.50 1.69
N THR A 5 -10.41 -34.02 1.34
CA THR A 5 -9.61 -33.44 0.25
C THR A 5 -10.40 -33.56 -1.06
N PHE A 6 -10.41 -32.48 -1.84
CA PHE A 6 -11.04 -32.40 -3.15
C PHE A 6 -10.46 -33.50 -4.06
N ASP A 7 -11.36 -34.33 -4.62
CA ASP A 7 -11.04 -35.38 -5.57
C ASP A 7 -11.52 -34.97 -6.98
N PRO A 8 -10.62 -34.60 -7.91
CA PRO A 8 -11.00 -34.22 -9.27
C PRO A 8 -11.69 -35.34 -10.07
N ALA A 9 -11.53 -36.61 -9.66
CA ALA A 9 -12.20 -37.74 -10.29
C ALA A 9 -13.64 -37.92 -9.78
N ASN A 10 -13.99 -37.31 -8.63
CA ASN A 10 -15.33 -37.26 -8.06
C ASN A 10 -15.65 -35.83 -7.59
N PRO A 11 -15.84 -34.88 -8.52
CA PRO A 11 -16.08 -33.50 -8.14
C PRO A 11 -17.39 -33.34 -7.36
N PRO A 12 -17.46 -32.37 -6.42
CA PRO A 12 -18.70 -32.03 -5.74
C PRO A 12 -19.79 -31.59 -6.71
N PRO A 13 -21.07 -31.60 -6.30
CA PRO A 13 -22.15 -31.02 -7.08
C PRO A 13 -21.81 -29.59 -7.51
N ARG A 14 -22.18 -29.24 -8.74
CA ARG A 14 -21.89 -27.99 -9.45
C ARG A 14 -20.53 -27.88 -10.13
N TYR A 15 -19.64 -28.87 -10.01
CA TYR A 15 -18.37 -28.91 -10.74
C TYR A 15 -18.31 -30.10 -11.70
N SER A 16 -17.75 -29.88 -12.89
CA SER A 16 -17.60 -30.87 -13.94
C SER A 16 -16.34 -30.61 -14.77
N ASN A 17 -15.95 -31.57 -15.61
CA ASN A 17 -14.79 -31.44 -16.52
C ASN A 17 -13.50 -30.99 -15.81
N CYS A 18 -13.17 -31.59 -14.67
CA CYS A 18 -11.97 -31.24 -13.92
C CYS A 18 -10.70 -31.73 -14.62
N HIS A 19 -9.86 -30.80 -15.05
CA HIS A 19 -8.56 -31.11 -15.64
C HIS A 19 -7.57 -29.96 -15.44
N SER A 20 -6.27 -30.26 -15.49
CA SER A 20 -5.20 -29.25 -15.47
C SER A 20 -5.25 -28.25 -14.31
N GLY A 21 -5.82 -28.63 -13.15
CA GLY A 21 -5.85 -27.79 -11.95
C GLY A 21 -7.14 -27.01 -11.72
N HIS A 22 -8.14 -27.12 -12.60
CA HIS A 22 -9.43 -26.45 -12.47
C HIS A 22 -10.63 -27.33 -12.87
N CYS A 23 -11.83 -26.91 -12.51
CA CYS A 23 -13.11 -27.49 -12.96
C CYS A 23 -14.00 -26.43 -13.58
N HIS A 24 -14.93 -26.87 -14.43
CA HIS A 24 -16.06 -26.05 -14.87
C HIS A 24 -17.14 -26.05 -13.81
N ARG A 25 -17.58 -24.87 -13.39
CA ARG A 25 -18.78 -24.71 -12.57
C ARG A 25 -20.02 -24.57 -13.45
N ASP A 26 -21.21 -24.89 -12.94
CA ASP A 26 -22.48 -24.85 -13.69
C ASP A 26 -22.80 -23.49 -14.34
N ASP A 27 -22.22 -22.40 -13.85
CA ASP A 27 -22.32 -21.04 -14.40
C ASP A 27 -21.31 -20.75 -15.54
N GLY A 28 -20.48 -21.73 -15.90
CA GLY A 28 -19.45 -21.64 -16.92
C GLY A 28 -18.10 -21.10 -16.41
N ALA A 29 -17.97 -20.78 -15.13
CA ALA A 29 -16.71 -20.36 -14.54
C ALA A 29 -15.69 -21.51 -14.51
N LEU A 30 -14.40 -21.17 -14.70
CA LEU A 30 -13.29 -22.06 -14.37
C LEU A 30 -12.88 -21.77 -12.93
N VAL A 31 -12.89 -22.79 -12.07
CA VAL A 31 -12.59 -22.66 -10.64
C VAL A 31 -11.42 -23.59 -10.32
N ASP A 32 -10.39 -23.05 -9.68
CA ASP A 32 -9.19 -23.79 -9.34
C ASP A 32 -9.44 -24.77 -8.19
N TYR A 33 -8.67 -25.86 -8.13
CA TYR A 33 -8.86 -26.90 -7.11
C TYR A 33 -8.71 -26.37 -5.67
N GLU A 34 -7.86 -25.36 -5.47
CA GLU A 34 -7.65 -24.70 -4.18
C GLU A 34 -8.92 -23.97 -3.71
N ASP A 35 -9.60 -23.27 -4.62
CA ASP A 35 -10.86 -22.59 -4.30
C ASP A 35 -11.99 -23.59 -4.00
N ILE A 36 -12.05 -24.70 -4.73
CA ILE A 36 -13.03 -25.77 -4.46
C ILE A 36 -12.73 -26.44 -3.12
N GLN A 37 -11.46 -26.66 -2.79
CA GLN A 37 -11.03 -27.16 -1.49
C GLN A 37 -11.43 -26.19 -0.38
N ALA A 38 -11.21 -24.88 -0.57
CA ALA A 38 -11.62 -23.85 0.37
C ALA A 38 -13.15 -23.84 0.56
N GLU A 39 -13.95 -23.98 -0.51
CA GLU A 39 -15.40 -24.12 -0.43
C GLU A 39 -15.82 -25.37 0.38
N LEU A 40 -15.14 -26.51 0.16
CA LEU A 40 -15.40 -27.77 0.88
C LEU A 40 -15.00 -27.70 2.36
N ASP A 41 -13.97 -26.93 2.70
CA ASP A 41 -13.52 -26.68 4.07
C ASP A 41 -14.43 -25.67 4.81
N GLY A 42 -15.53 -25.25 4.17
CA GLY A 42 -16.50 -24.30 4.73
C GLY A 42 -16.15 -22.84 4.47
N GLY A 43 -15.05 -22.58 3.77
CA GLY A 43 -14.70 -21.29 3.18
C GLY A 43 -15.44 -21.10 1.87
N GLY A 44 -16.77 -21.11 1.91
CA GLY A 44 -17.58 -20.69 0.77
C GLY A 44 -17.23 -19.25 0.41
N GLY A 45 -16.67 -19.05 -0.79
CA GLY A 45 -16.42 -17.74 -1.41
C GLY A 45 -17.72 -16.98 -1.64
N GLY A 46 -18.35 -16.53 -0.56
CA GLY A 46 -19.29 -15.42 -0.60
C GLY A 46 -18.56 -14.16 -1.05
N PRO A 47 -19.27 -13.15 -1.59
CA PRO A 47 -18.64 -11.90 -1.96
C PRO A 47 -17.88 -11.36 -0.75
N THR A 48 -16.56 -11.24 -0.85
CA THR A 48 -15.77 -10.47 0.11
C THR A 48 -16.34 -9.06 0.08
N VAL A 49 -17.10 -8.68 1.11
CA VAL A 49 -17.61 -7.33 1.25
C VAL A 49 -16.42 -6.47 1.66
N VAL A 50 -15.76 -5.89 0.65
CA VAL A 50 -14.70 -4.90 0.88
C VAL A 50 -15.39 -3.60 1.26
N SER A 51 -15.52 -3.35 2.55
CA SER A 51 -15.95 -2.06 3.08
C SER A 51 -14.75 -1.12 3.11
N VAL A 52 -14.74 -0.13 2.22
CA VAL A 52 -13.72 0.92 2.23
C VAL A 52 -14.13 1.99 3.23
N ILE A 53 -13.37 2.10 4.31
CA ILE A 53 -13.48 3.23 5.24
C ILE A 53 -12.59 4.35 4.70
N THR A 54 -13.21 5.41 4.19
CA THR A 54 -12.49 6.60 3.74
C THR A 54 -12.42 7.62 4.87
N PHE A 55 -11.28 8.30 5.01
CA PHE A 55 -11.14 9.48 5.88
C PHE A 55 -11.32 10.75 5.03
N PRO A 56 -12.55 11.27 4.85
CA PRO A 56 -12.73 12.53 4.16
C PRO A 56 -12.16 13.67 5.02
N GLY A 57 -11.30 14.51 4.45
CA GLY A 57 -10.72 15.62 5.20
C GLY A 57 -9.60 16.35 4.49
N GLU A 58 -8.93 17.21 5.25
CA GLU A 58 -7.73 17.93 4.83
C GLU A 58 -6.53 16.97 4.68
N PRO A 59 -5.53 17.31 3.83
CA PRO A 59 -4.30 16.54 3.72
C PRO A 59 -3.65 16.24 5.08
N LEU A 60 -3.14 15.03 5.24
CA LEU A 60 -2.41 14.61 6.44
C LEU A 60 -0.93 14.95 6.28
N ASP A 61 -0.32 15.50 7.34
CA ASP A 61 1.14 15.60 7.43
C ASP A 61 1.68 14.26 7.98
N LEU A 62 2.26 13.47 7.08
CA LEU A 62 2.81 12.15 7.41
C LEU A 62 4.11 12.23 8.22
N VAL A 63 4.78 13.39 8.25
CA VAL A 63 6.05 13.57 8.96
C VAL A 63 5.81 14.07 10.38
N ALA A 64 4.94 15.07 10.55
CA ALA A 64 4.56 15.56 11.87
C ALA A 64 3.66 14.57 12.62
N GLY A 65 2.99 13.69 11.88
CA GLY A 65 1.90 12.87 12.38
C GLY A 65 0.64 13.71 12.62
N THR A 66 -0.53 13.13 12.40
CA THR A 66 -1.80 13.80 12.66
C THR A 66 -2.77 12.82 13.30
N ARG A 67 -3.42 13.23 14.39
CA ARG A 67 -4.51 12.46 15.00
C ARG A 67 -5.83 12.88 14.37
N ARG A 68 -6.60 11.90 13.88
CA ARG A 68 -7.97 12.09 13.40
C ARG A 68 -8.91 11.14 14.13
N GLU A 69 -10.13 11.59 14.36
CA GLU A 69 -11.23 10.72 14.78
C GLU A 69 -12.02 10.34 13.54
N LEU A 70 -12.39 9.07 13.44
CA LEU A 70 -13.25 8.60 12.37
C LEU A 70 -14.67 9.05 12.68
N ALA A 71 -15.15 10.04 11.92
CA ALA A 71 -16.54 10.46 11.97
C ALA A 71 -17.37 9.55 11.07
N CYS A 72 -18.12 8.65 11.67
CA CYS A 72 -19.03 7.76 10.98
C CYS A 72 -20.29 7.56 11.80
N GLU A 73 -21.44 7.63 11.13
CA GLU A 73 -22.74 7.37 11.76
C GLU A 73 -22.95 5.86 11.97
N GLU A 74 -22.43 5.01 11.07
CA GLU A 74 -22.53 3.54 11.14
C GLU A 74 -21.17 2.91 10.76
N CYS A 75 -20.23 2.88 11.71
CA CYS A 75 -18.93 2.18 11.59
C CYS A 75 -18.98 0.72 12.06
N ASP A 76 -20.15 0.09 12.00
CA ASP A 76 -20.26 -1.32 12.36
C ASP A 76 -19.53 -2.13 11.28
N VAL A 77 -18.29 -2.51 11.59
CA VAL A 77 -17.52 -3.44 10.76
C VAL A 77 -18.23 -4.80 10.86
N PRO A 78 -18.67 -5.39 9.74
CA PRO A 78 -19.30 -6.71 9.77
C PRO A 78 -18.32 -7.74 10.38
N GLU A 79 -18.85 -8.87 10.87
CA GLU A 79 -18.01 -9.98 11.36
C GLU A 79 -16.96 -10.32 10.27
N GLY A 80 -15.67 -10.10 10.57
CA GLY A 80 -14.60 -10.08 9.57
C GLY A 80 -13.31 -9.46 10.11
N GLY A 81 -12.60 -8.68 9.29
CA GLY A 81 -11.39 -7.97 9.72
C GLY A 81 -10.99 -6.84 8.79
N LEU A 82 -10.16 -5.93 9.30
CA LEU A 82 -9.46 -4.92 8.51
C LEU A 82 -8.04 -5.44 8.24
N ASP A 83 -7.71 -5.57 6.96
CA ASP A 83 -6.50 -6.23 6.47
C ASP A 83 -5.56 -5.31 5.69
N LYS A 84 -6.05 -4.13 5.26
CA LYS A 84 -5.28 -3.20 4.45
C LYS A 84 -5.56 -1.74 4.77
N VAL A 85 -4.51 -0.92 4.75
CA VAL A 85 -4.59 0.54 4.64
C VAL A 85 -4.06 0.99 3.28
N SER A 86 -4.64 2.06 2.75
CA SER A 86 -4.22 2.70 1.51
C SER A 86 -4.28 4.21 1.69
N VAL A 87 -3.16 4.90 1.46
CA VAL A 87 -3.06 6.36 1.56
C VAL A 87 -2.65 6.94 0.22
N THR A 88 -3.50 7.80 -0.34
CA THR A 88 -3.21 8.48 -1.60
C THR A 88 -2.27 9.66 -1.38
N LEU A 89 -1.13 9.68 -2.08
CA LEU A 89 -0.20 10.80 -2.06
C LEU A 89 -0.63 11.89 -3.05
N THR A 90 -0.91 13.10 -2.55
CA THR A 90 -1.35 14.22 -3.41
C THR A 90 -0.24 15.22 -3.73
N ARG A 91 0.79 15.27 -2.90
CA ARG A 91 1.92 16.19 -3.05
C ARG A 91 3.15 15.59 -2.39
N LEU A 92 4.29 15.72 -3.05
CA LEU A 92 5.60 15.44 -2.50
C LEU A 92 6.43 16.73 -2.43
N THR A 93 7.00 17.00 -1.26
CA THR A 93 7.93 18.11 -1.07
C THR A 93 9.19 17.61 -0.39
N LEU A 94 10.32 17.69 -1.09
CA LEU A 94 11.64 17.35 -0.54
C LEU A 94 12.56 18.56 -0.61
N ARG A 95 13.34 18.75 0.45
CA ARG A 95 14.39 19.77 0.53
C ARG A 95 15.57 19.18 1.27
N GLY A 96 16.77 19.46 0.80
CA GLY A 96 17.97 18.97 1.45
C GLY A 96 19.22 19.51 0.80
N ALA A 97 20.35 18.90 1.14
CA ALA A 97 21.62 19.18 0.51
C ALA A 97 22.37 17.87 0.26
N VAL A 98 23.09 17.81 -0.85
CA VAL A 98 23.93 16.68 -1.24
C VAL A 98 25.38 17.10 -1.29
N ARG A 99 26.27 16.23 -0.83
CA ARG A 99 27.72 16.42 -0.90
C ARG A 99 28.36 15.14 -1.42
N ASP A 100 29.28 15.25 -2.38
CA ASP A 100 30.08 14.12 -2.82
C ASP A 100 31.33 13.99 -1.92
N SER A 101 31.38 12.91 -1.13
CA SER A 101 32.45 12.63 -0.18
C SER A 101 33.62 11.85 -0.77
N ARG A 102 33.63 11.61 -2.09
CA ARG A 102 34.77 10.97 -2.77
C ARG A 102 36.04 11.82 -2.67
N ALA A 103 37.20 11.17 -2.78
CA ALA A 103 38.50 11.84 -2.77
C ALA A 103 38.66 12.83 -3.94
N VAL A 104 38.13 12.48 -5.12
CA VAL A 104 37.95 13.40 -6.24
C VAL A 104 36.45 13.62 -6.39
N SER A 105 36.00 14.77 -5.92
CA SER A 105 34.57 15.10 -5.90
C SER A 105 34.04 15.34 -7.32
N ARG A 106 32.87 14.78 -7.63
CA ARG A 106 32.12 15.09 -8.86
C ARG A 106 31.15 16.26 -8.67
N LEU A 107 30.88 16.65 -7.42
CA LEU A 107 30.06 17.80 -7.05
C LEU A 107 30.90 18.81 -6.28
N GLU A 108 30.92 20.05 -6.73
CA GLU A 108 31.64 21.10 -6.00
C GLU A 108 30.87 21.46 -4.72
N GLY A 109 31.46 21.11 -3.57
CA GLY A 109 30.93 21.45 -2.26
C GLY A 109 29.62 20.72 -1.89
N GLU A 110 28.89 21.34 -0.99
CA GLU A 110 27.53 20.95 -0.62
C GLU A 110 26.54 21.71 -1.51
N VAL A 111 25.57 21.00 -2.07
CA VAL A 111 24.66 21.49 -3.11
C VAL A 111 23.24 21.33 -2.61
N PRO A 112 22.48 22.42 -2.43
CA PRO A 112 21.08 22.32 -2.05
C PRO A 112 20.25 21.70 -3.17
N PHE A 113 19.25 20.92 -2.79
CA PHE A 113 18.27 20.39 -3.73
C PHE A 113 16.84 20.58 -3.23
N THR A 114 15.91 20.65 -4.19
CA THR A 114 14.48 20.74 -3.91
C THR A 114 13.68 19.85 -4.87
N LEU A 115 12.51 19.43 -4.41
CA LEU A 115 11.46 18.84 -5.22
C LEU A 115 10.13 19.37 -4.68
N GLU A 116 9.34 19.99 -5.55
CA GLU A 116 7.94 20.29 -5.26
C GLU A 116 7.10 19.69 -6.39
N LEU A 117 6.42 18.59 -6.07
CA LEU A 117 5.69 17.80 -7.06
C LEU A 117 4.24 17.61 -6.62
N PRO A 118 3.27 18.30 -7.26
CA PRO A 118 1.88 17.88 -7.19
C PRO A 118 1.73 16.54 -7.92
N LEU A 119 1.07 15.57 -7.29
CA LEU A 119 0.78 14.27 -7.90
C LEU A 119 -0.62 14.33 -8.50
N ALA A 120 -0.71 14.16 -9.82
CA ALA A 120 -1.97 14.17 -10.54
C ALA A 120 -2.76 12.89 -10.23
N ALA A 121 -4.09 12.90 -10.38
CA ALA A 121 -4.96 11.79 -9.98
C ALA A 121 -4.64 10.45 -10.68
N ASP A 122 -4.03 10.49 -11.86
CA ASP A 122 -3.56 9.34 -12.63
C ASP A 122 -2.14 8.88 -12.27
N THR A 123 -1.42 9.67 -11.49
CA THR A 123 -0.06 9.39 -10.94
C THR A 123 -0.07 9.30 -9.42
N GLN A 124 -1.27 9.30 -8.82
CA GLN A 124 -1.49 9.13 -7.39
C GLN A 124 -1.14 7.71 -7.00
N GLU A 125 0.10 7.53 -6.54
CA GLU A 125 0.49 6.29 -5.90
C GLU A 125 -0.16 6.19 -4.51
N ALA A 126 -0.67 5.00 -4.25
CA ALA A 126 -1.19 4.65 -2.94
C ALA A 126 -0.06 4.02 -2.14
N LEU A 127 0.31 4.63 -1.03
CA LEU A 127 1.11 3.96 -0.02
C LEU A 127 0.24 2.89 0.64
N GLY A 128 0.70 1.65 0.59
CA GLY A 128 0.03 0.50 1.18
C GLY A 128 0.65 0.12 2.52
N GLY A 129 -0.20 -0.41 3.41
CA GLY A 129 0.23 -1.10 4.61
C GLY A 129 -0.69 -2.26 4.90
N SER A 130 -0.17 -3.31 5.53
CA SER A 130 -0.98 -4.41 6.03
C SER A 130 -1.58 -4.05 7.40
N LEU A 131 -2.77 -4.56 7.65
CA LEU A 131 -3.43 -4.50 8.95
C LEU A 131 -3.82 -5.91 9.36
N ASP A 132 -3.95 -6.14 10.67
CA ASP A 132 -4.57 -7.35 11.19
C ASP A 132 -5.45 -6.96 12.37
N ILE A 133 -6.70 -6.63 12.07
CA ILE A 133 -7.69 -6.23 13.07
C ILE A 133 -8.89 -7.15 12.93
N PRO A 134 -9.01 -8.19 13.77
CA PRO A 134 -10.22 -8.99 13.81
C PRO A 134 -11.38 -8.13 14.33
N ALA A 135 -12.50 -8.16 13.60
CA ALA A 135 -13.77 -7.58 13.98
C ALA A 135 -14.75 -8.73 14.24
N ASP A 136 -14.76 -9.23 15.48
CA ASP A 136 -15.64 -10.33 15.90
C ASP A 136 -16.23 -10.05 17.29
N ARG A 137 -17.08 -10.96 17.78
CA ARG A 137 -17.78 -10.79 19.08
C ARG A 137 -16.84 -10.76 20.29
N ALA A 138 -15.63 -11.31 20.17
CA ALA A 138 -14.61 -11.30 21.22
C ALA A 138 -13.70 -10.06 21.13
N HIS A 139 -13.74 -9.32 20.03
CA HIS A 139 -12.87 -8.19 19.73
C HIS A 139 -13.69 -6.93 19.41
N PRO A 140 -14.04 -6.11 20.43
CA PRO A 140 -14.75 -4.86 20.20
C PRO A 140 -13.92 -3.94 19.28
N PRO A 141 -14.56 -3.21 18.33
CA PRO A 141 -13.87 -2.47 17.27
C PRO A 141 -13.14 -1.20 17.74
N ARG A 142 -12.95 -1.02 19.05
CA ARG A 142 -12.30 0.15 19.63
C ARG A 142 -10.78 0.01 19.52
N VAL A 143 -10.27 0.41 18.37
CA VAL A 143 -8.84 0.40 18.05
C VAL A 143 -8.35 1.82 17.78
N SER A 144 -7.15 2.10 18.27
CA SER A 144 -6.35 3.24 17.84
C SER A 144 -5.36 2.74 16.80
N LEU A 145 -5.35 3.39 15.65
CA LEU A 145 -4.41 3.13 14.57
C LEU A 145 -3.39 4.26 14.53
N ALA A 146 -2.11 3.90 14.61
CA ALA A 146 -1.01 4.79 14.30
C ALA A 146 -0.32 4.26 13.04
N PHE A 147 -0.12 5.14 12.07
CA PHE A 147 0.61 4.82 10.85
C PHE A 147 1.90 5.62 10.85
N THR A 148 3.01 4.93 10.61
CA THR A 148 4.33 5.55 10.52
C THR A 148 4.84 5.43 9.09
N PHE A 149 5.26 6.55 8.54
CA PHE A 149 5.95 6.63 7.27
C PHE A 149 7.37 7.13 7.53
N GLU A 150 8.38 6.27 7.35
CA GLU A 150 9.78 6.62 7.61
C GLU A 150 10.60 6.64 6.32
N PRO A 151 10.56 7.75 5.56
CA PRO A 151 11.38 7.91 4.38
C PRO A 151 12.84 8.08 4.80
N THR A 152 13.69 7.12 4.41
CA THR A 152 15.13 7.19 4.71
C THR A 152 15.90 7.77 3.51
N ALA A 153 17.22 7.95 3.68
CA ALA A 153 18.10 8.35 2.59
C ALA A 153 18.09 7.35 1.41
N ALA A 154 17.59 6.11 1.62
CA ALA A 154 17.44 5.11 0.57
C ALA A 154 16.54 5.58 -0.59
N LEU A 155 15.59 6.50 -0.35
CA LEU A 155 14.79 7.11 -1.42
C LEU A 155 15.65 7.80 -2.50
N LEU A 156 16.85 8.24 -2.11
CA LEU A 156 17.77 8.98 -2.95
C LEU A 156 18.86 8.09 -3.56
N ASP A 157 18.83 6.78 -3.28
CA ASP A 157 19.79 5.83 -3.84
C ASP A 157 19.66 5.77 -5.37
N GLY A 158 20.76 5.41 -6.04
CA GLY A 158 20.79 5.34 -7.50
C GLY A 158 20.75 6.68 -8.25
N ILE A 159 20.42 7.80 -7.59
CA ILE A 159 20.46 9.13 -8.21
C ILE A 159 21.92 9.57 -8.44
N ASP A 160 22.30 9.79 -9.70
CA ASP A 160 23.59 10.40 -10.02
C ASP A 160 23.52 11.93 -9.93
N TRP A 161 23.63 12.43 -8.71
CA TRP A 161 23.55 13.87 -8.38
C TRP A 161 24.49 14.77 -9.19
N ALA A 162 25.65 14.24 -9.64
CA ALA A 162 26.61 15.01 -10.43
C ALA A 162 26.18 15.18 -11.89
N ALA A 163 25.27 14.34 -12.38
CA ALA A 163 24.75 14.39 -13.75
C ALA A 163 23.48 15.24 -13.86
N LEU A 164 22.91 15.69 -12.74
CA LEU A 164 21.66 16.45 -12.74
C LEU A 164 21.86 17.87 -13.24
N ALA A 165 20.85 18.36 -13.95
CA ALA A 165 20.76 19.76 -14.34
C ALA A 165 20.62 20.63 -13.09
N ARG A 166 21.40 21.71 -13.07
CA ARG A 166 21.35 22.72 -12.02
C ARG A 166 20.50 23.91 -12.42
N THR A 167 19.80 24.45 -11.45
CA THR A 167 19.14 25.75 -11.51
C THR A 167 19.92 26.69 -10.58
N GLU A 168 20.76 27.53 -11.18
CA GLU A 168 21.71 28.39 -10.44
C GLU A 168 22.63 27.55 -9.53
N ASP A 169 22.62 27.83 -8.22
CA ASP A 169 23.41 27.14 -7.20
C ASP A 169 22.71 25.90 -6.61
N SER A 170 21.57 25.49 -7.16
CA SER A 170 20.74 24.40 -6.62
C SER A 170 20.38 23.35 -7.67
N ILE A 171 19.94 22.19 -7.20
CA ILE A 171 19.34 21.14 -8.04
C ILE A 171 17.83 21.15 -7.79
N ASP A 172 17.05 21.48 -8.82
CA ASP A 172 15.60 21.32 -8.77
C ASP A 172 15.21 20.03 -9.49
N LEU A 173 14.68 19.05 -8.75
CA LEU A 173 14.26 17.76 -9.30
C LEU A 173 12.92 17.85 -10.07
N ALA A 174 12.19 18.96 -9.97
CA ALA A 174 10.95 19.17 -10.70
C ALA A 174 11.17 19.56 -12.17
N VAL A 175 12.36 20.07 -12.53
CA VAL A 175 12.64 20.45 -13.92
C VAL A 175 12.64 19.22 -14.85
N GLU A 176 12.28 19.44 -16.11
CA GLU A 176 12.18 18.38 -17.12
C GLU A 176 13.51 17.63 -17.32
N ALA A 177 14.63 18.35 -17.30
CA ALA A 177 15.96 17.78 -17.46
C ALA A 177 16.33 16.75 -16.37
N ASN A 178 15.66 16.79 -15.21
CA ASN A 178 15.87 15.87 -14.08
C ASN A 178 14.78 14.79 -13.96
N GLN A 179 13.94 14.61 -15.00
CA GLN A 179 12.82 13.66 -14.97
C GLN A 179 13.22 12.23 -14.61
N ALA A 180 14.35 11.73 -15.13
CA ALA A 180 14.79 10.37 -14.82
C ALA A 180 15.05 10.17 -13.32
N ALA A 181 15.69 11.14 -12.66
CA ALA A 181 15.94 11.09 -11.22
C ALA A 181 14.65 11.23 -10.41
N ARG A 182 13.72 12.10 -10.86
CA ARG A 182 12.39 12.21 -10.25
C ARG A 182 11.61 10.90 -10.35
N ASN A 183 11.66 10.22 -11.49
CA ASN A 183 10.97 8.93 -11.67
C ASN A 183 11.57 7.84 -10.77
N ALA A 184 12.90 7.72 -10.71
CA ALA A 184 13.55 6.77 -9.81
C ALA A 184 13.19 7.02 -8.34
N LEU A 185 13.08 8.30 -7.94
CA LEU A 185 12.64 8.67 -6.60
C LEU A 185 11.19 8.27 -6.31
N LEU A 186 10.30 8.40 -7.29
CA LEU A 186 8.91 7.94 -7.15
C LEU A 186 8.82 6.42 -7.10
N GLU A 187 9.63 5.70 -7.89
CA GLU A 187 9.72 4.24 -7.83
C GLU A 187 10.16 3.77 -6.44
N HIS A 188 11.20 4.36 -5.85
CA HIS A 188 11.60 4.04 -4.47
C HIS A 188 10.55 4.44 -3.43
N LEU A 189 9.81 5.52 -3.68
CA LEU A 189 8.72 5.94 -2.80
C LEU A 189 7.60 4.91 -2.76
N ALA A 190 7.28 4.28 -3.90
CA ALA A 190 6.29 3.21 -4.01
C ALA A 190 6.67 1.95 -3.21
N GLU A 191 7.97 1.72 -3.00
CA GLU A 191 8.50 0.59 -2.23
C GLU A 191 8.48 0.83 -0.71
N VAL A 192 8.22 2.06 -0.25
CA VAL A 192 8.13 2.36 1.18
C VAL A 192 6.77 1.93 1.70
N GLU A 193 6.76 0.90 2.54
CA GLU A 193 5.55 0.43 3.22
C GLU A 193 5.15 1.38 4.37
N LEU A 194 3.84 1.54 4.56
CA LEU A 194 3.30 2.17 5.76
C LEU A 194 3.29 1.14 6.88
N GLU A 195 4.04 1.43 7.94
CA GLU A 195 3.96 0.63 9.16
C GLU A 195 2.69 1.00 9.93
N ALA A 196 1.94 0.00 10.36
CA ALA A 196 0.73 0.18 11.14
C ALA A 196 0.91 -0.39 12.54
N GLU A 197 0.67 0.44 13.55
CA GLU A 197 0.56 0.03 14.94
C GLU A 197 -0.92 0.06 15.35
N VAL A 198 -1.39 -1.09 15.85
CA VAL A 198 -2.76 -1.28 16.33
C VAL A 198 -2.75 -1.37 17.85
N THR A 199 -3.37 -0.40 18.51
CA THR A 199 -3.57 -0.45 19.97
C THR A 199 -5.05 -0.60 20.29
N ARG A 200 -5.41 -1.62 21.07
CA ARG A 200 -6.77 -1.76 21.61
C ARG A 200 -6.95 -0.83 22.80
N THR A 201 -7.92 0.07 22.73
CA THR A 201 -8.23 0.96 23.86
C THR A 201 -9.24 0.26 24.78
N GLY A 202 -8.81 -0.04 26.02
CA GLY A 202 -9.72 -0.49 27.08
C GLY A 202 -10.59 0.65 27.61
N ASP A 203 -11.73 0.29 28.21
CA ASP A 203 -12.62 1.22 28.92
C ASP A 203 -11.97 1.86 30.16
#